data_AF-A0A530A2T1-F1
#
_entry.id   AF-A0A530A2T1-F1
#
_cell.length_a   1.000
_cell.length_b   1.000
_cell.length_c   1.000
_cell.angle_alpha   90.00
_cell.angle_beta   90.00
_cell.angle_gamma   90.00
#
_symmetry.space_group_name_H-M   'P 1'
#
loop_
_entity.id
_entity.type
_entity.pdbx_description
1 polymer ?
#
loop_
_entity_poly.entity_id
_entity_poly.type
_entity_poly.pdbx_seq_one_letter_code
_entity_poly.pdbx_strand_id
1 'polypeptide(L)'
;KWNHPFGVPNEMHGQGMMANYRTAGLADMAIAIAEGRPHRCSMELALHAVDVMTGILRSGESGKYVAMQTSCERPAALGVKDAKALLAKKN
;
A
#
# COMPACT_ATOMS: atom_id res chain seq x y z
N LYS A 1 -5.53 -7.46 -20.89
CA LYS A 1 -4.46 -6.63 -20.28
C LYS A 1 -5.11 -5.77 -19.20
N TRP A 2 -4.65 -5.82 -17.94
CA TRP A 2 -5.24 -5.00 -16.86
C TRP A 2 -4.81 -3.54 -17.05
N ASN A 3 -5.70 -2.70 -17.58
CA ASN A 3 -5.40 -1.31 -17.91
C ASN A 3 -5.47 -0.42 -16.65
N HIS A 4 -4.48 -0.58 -15.77
CA HIS A 4 -4.40 0.13 -14.49
C HIS A 4 -3.71 1.49 -14.65
N PRO A 5 -4.27 2.60 -14.15
CA PRO A 5 -3.69 3.94 -14.33
C PRO A 5 -2.28 4.08 -13.75
N PHE A 6 -1.98 3.41 -12.63
CA PHE A 6 -0.63 3.40 -12.05
C PHE A 6 0.37 2.52 -12.81
N GLY A 7 -0.04 1.87 -13.90
CA GLY A 7 0.87 1.18 -14.82
C GLY A 7 1.38 2.06 -15.96
N VAL A 8 0.91 3.31 -16.06
CA VAL A 8 1.28 4.23 -17.16
C VAL A 8 2.58 4.96 -16.81
N PRO A 9 3.63 4.88 -17.66
CA PRO A 9 4.85 5.64 -17.44
C PRO A 9 4.61 7.16 -17.43
N ASN A 10 5.14 7.84 -16.41
CA ASN A 10 4.93 9.27 -16.21
C ASN A 10 6.19 10.02 -15.72
N GLU A 11 7.29 9.31 -15.43
CA GLU A 11 8.55 9.91 -14.99
C GLU A 11 9.76 9.28 -15.70
N MET A 12 10.76 10.10 -16.03
CA MET A 12 12.02 9.67 -16.60
C MET A 12 13.02 9.32 -15.49
N HIS A 13 13.57 8.11 -15.53
CA HIS A 13 14.68 7.70 -14.68
C HIS A 13 15.90 7.34 -15.53
N GLY A 14 17.04 7.05 -14.89
CA GLY A 14 18.26 6.66 -15.60
C GLY A 14 18.14 5.40 -16.49
N GLN A 15 17.13 4.57 -16.27
CA GLN A 15 16.85 3.35 -17.05
C GLN A 15 15.70 3.52 -18.06
N GLY A 16 15.10 4.71 -18.16
CA GLY A 16 13.99 5.02 -19.05
C GLY A 16 12.72 5.49 -18.33
N MET A 17 11.64 5.61 -19.11
CA MET A 17 10.32 6.03 -18.61
C MET A 17 9.69 4.93 -17.76
N MET A 18 9.29 5.27 -16.53
CA MET A 18 8.61 4.36 -15.61
C MET A 18 7.38 5.00 -15.00
N ALA A 19 6.49 4.15 -14.49
CA ALA A 19 5.32 4.62 -13.74
C ALA A 19 5.75 4.97 -12.31
N ASN A 20 5.60 6.24 -11.92
CA ASN A 20 5.68 6.69 -10.55
C ASN A 20 4.29 7.00 -10.00
N TYR A 21 3.90 6.26 -8.97
CA TYR A 21 2.66 6.41 -8.20
C TYR A 21 2.96 6.53 -6.70
N ARG A 22 4.14 7.05 -6.35
CA ARG A 22 4.44 7.50 -4.99
C ARG A 22 3.31 8.42 -4.53
N THR A 23 3.09 8.43 -3.21
CA THR A 23 1.99 9.12 -2.53
C THR A 23 0.58 8.60 -2.81
N ALA A 24 0.38 7.55 -3.63
CA ALA A 24 -0.94 6.95 -3.83
C ALA A 24 -1.58 6.45 -2.52
N GLY A 25 -0.79 5.85 -1.62
CA GLY A 25 -1.28 5.41 -0.31
C GLY A 25 -1.72 6.57 0.59
N LEU A 26 -0.99 7.70 0.54
CA LEU A 26 -1.37 8.92 1.28
C LEU A 26 -2.64 9.54 0.71
N ALA A 27 -2.78 9.57 -0.62
CA ALA A 27 -4.00 10.05 -1.28
C ALA A 27 -5.22 9.17 -0.95
N ASP A 28 -5.09 7.84 -0.97
CA ASP A 28 -6.17 6.92 -0.55
C ASP A 28 -6.54 7.16 0.92
N MET A 29 -5.55 7.34 1.80
CA MET A 29 -5.78 7.63 3.22
C MET A 29 -6.55 8.94 3.41
N ALA A 30 -6.13 10.02 2.74
CA ALA A 30 -6.80 11.32 2.85
C ALA A 30 -8.27 11.25 2.40
N ILE A 31 -8.54 10.59 1.27
CA ILE A 31 -9.91 10.37 0.79
C ILE A 31 -10.71 9.50 1.76
N ALA A 32 -10.12 8.40 2.25
CA ALA A 32 -10.78 7.49 3.17
C ALA A 32 -11.21 8.18 4.47
N ILE A 33 -10.36 9.06 5.01
CA ILE A 33 -10.68 9.88 6.18
C ILE A 33 -11.86 10.80 5.88
N ALA A 34 -11.87 11.47 4.72
CA ALA A 34 -12.96 12.36 4.33
C ALA A 34 -14.30 11.60 4.10
N GLU A 35 -14.23 10.38 3.59
CA GLU A 35 -15.40 9.54 3.30
C GLU A 35 -15.86 8.68 4.49
N GLY A 36 -15.08 8.61 5.57
CA GLY A 36 -15.39 7.76 6.73
C GLY A 36 -15.30 6.25 6.43
N ARG A 37 -14.48 5.85 5.46
CA ARG A 37 -14.26 4.43 5.12
C ARG A 37 -12.90 3.93 5.65
N PRO A 38 -12.70 2.61 5.82
CA PRO A 38 -11.38 2.07 6.10
C PRO A 38 -10.36 2.47 5.02
N HIS A 39 -9.23 3.05 5.46
CA HIS A 39 -8.08 3.33 4.59
C HIS A 39 -7.28 2.05 4.34
N ARG A 40 -6.77 1.86 3.12
CA ARG A 40 -6.00 0.66 2.76
C ARG A 40 -4.66 0.59 3.50
N CYS A 41 -4.04 1.75 3.72
CA CYS A 41 -2.83 1.90 4.50
C CYS A 41 -3.16 2.15 5.98
N SER A 42 -3.78 1.18 6.66
CA SER A 42 -4.23 1.35 8.05
C SER A 42 -3.13 1.22 9.10
N MET A 43 -3.41 1.75 10.29
CA MET A 43 -2.53 1.61 11.45
C MET A 43 -2.40 0.14 11.87
N GLU A 44 -3.50 -0.62 11.83
CA GLU A 44 -3.54 -2.05 12.18
C GLU A 44 -2.66 -2.86 11.22
N LEU A 45 -2.73 -2.57 9.91
CA LEU A 45 -1.87 -3.21 8.91
C LEU A 45 -0.40 -2.85 9.14
N ALA A 46 -0.10 -1.57 9.40
CA ALA A 46 1.26 -1.11 9.65
C ALA A 46 1.84 -1.77 10.91
N LEU A 47 1.07 -1.83 12.00
CA LEU A 47 1.43 -2.50 13.24
C LEU A 47 1.69 -3.99 13.01
N HIS A 48 0.80 -4.67 12.27
CA HIS A 48 0.96 -6.09 11.98
C HIS A 48 2.19 -6.36 11.11
N ALA A 49 2.47 -5.52 10.12
CA ALA A 49 3.68 -5.62 9.32
C ALA A 49 4.95 -5.49 10.18
N VAL A 50 4.97 -4.57 11.15
CA VAL A 50 6.10 -4.42 12.10
C VAL A 50 6.27 -5.66 12.98
N ASP A 51 5.17 -6.23 13.48
CA ASP A 51 5.21 -7.48 14.25
C ASP A 51 5.81 -8.63 13.41
N VAL A 52 5.38 -8.78 12.15
CA VAL A 52 5.95 -9.77 11.22
C VAL A 52 7.43 -9.52 10.96
N MET A 53 7.83 -8.29 10.63
CA MET A 53 9.24 -7.96 10.37
C MET A 53 10.15 -8.26 11.57
N THR A 54 9.72 -7.86 12.77
CA THR A 54 10.48 -8.14 14.00
C THR A 54 10.43 -9.62 14.39
N GLY A 55 9.33 -10.31 14.11
CA GLY A 55 9.17 -11.75 14.30
C GLY A 55 10.11 -12.57 13.44
N ILE A 56 10.34 -12.18 12.19
CA ILE A 56 11.33 -12.82 11.30
C ILE A 56 12.73 -12.75 11.92
N LEU A 57 13.13 -11.58 12.43
CA LEU A 57 14.43 -11.41 13.10
C LEU A 57 14.56 -12.30 14.35
N ARG A 58 13.54 -12.27 15.23
CA ARG A 58 13.50 -13.13 16.43
C ARG A 58 13.54 -14.62 16.10
N SER A 59 12.86 -15.03 15.04
CA SER A 59 12.87 -16.41 14.57
C SER A 59 14.25 -16.83 14.07
N GLY A 60 14.91 -15.97 13.29
CA GLY A 60 16.27 -16.18 12.82
C GLY A 60 17.30 -16.28 13.95
N GLU A 61 17.19 -15.43 14.97
CA GLU A 61 18.10 -15.45 16.12
C GLU A 61 17.89 -16.68 17.03
N SER A 62 16.63 -17.06 17.26
CA SER A 62 16.29 -18.13 18.20
C SER A 62 16.23 -19.54 17.57
N GLY A 63 16.15 -19.63 16.25
CA GLY A 63 15.92 -20.88 15.53
C GLY A 63 14.53 -21.50 15.77
N LYS A 64 13.56 -20.71 16.27
CA LYS A 64 12.22 -21.18 16.66
C LYS A 64 11.12 -20.46 15.89
N TYR A 65 9.96 -21.10 15.81
CA TYR A 65 8.75 -20.44 15.35
C TYR A 65 8.32 -19.34 16.33
N VAL A 66 7.93 -18.19 15.78
CA VAL A 66 7.44 -17.02 16.55
C VAL A 66 5.97 -16.81 16.17
N ALA A 67 5.07 -16.89 17.15
CA ALA A 67 3.67 -16.56 16.95
C ALA A 67 3.49 -15.03 16.90
N MET A 68 2.70 -14.55 15.95
CA MET A 68 2.36 -13.12 15.86
C MET A 68 1.41 -12.74 17.00
N GLN A 69 1.60 -11.54 17.54
CA GLN A 69 0.78 -11.00 18.62
C GLN A 69 -0.32 -10.07 18.11
N THR A 70 -0.23 -9.69 16.85
CA THR A 70 -1.14 -8.75 16.18
C THR A 70 -1.82 -9.42 14.99
N SER A 71 -2.90 -8.80 14.52
CA SER A 71 -3.60 -9.17 13.29
C SER A 71 -4.21 -7.93 12.65
N CYS A 72 -4.61 -8.03 11.39
CA CYS A 72 -5.32 -6.99 10.68
C CYS A 72 -6.28 -7.61 9.66
N GLU A 73 -7.36 -6.89 9.34
CA GLU A 73 -8.16 -7.25 8.18
C GLU A 73 -7.34 -7.10 6.89
N ARG A 74 -7.56 -7.99 5.93
CA ARG A 74 -6.94 -7.85 4.61
C ARG A 74 -7.52 -6.62 3.92
N PRO A 75 -6.70 -5.61 3.57
CA PRO A 75 -7.22 -4.43 2.89
C PRO A 75 -7.82 -4.76 1.53
N ALA A 76 -8.83 -4.00 1.13
CA ALA A 76 -9.39 -4.08 -0.21
C ALA A 76 -8.33 -3.73 -1.26
N ALA A 77 -8.29 -4.52 -2.35
CA ALA A 77 -7.41 -4.20 -3.47
C ALA A 77 -7.71 -2.80 -4.04
N LEU A 78 -6.68 -2.10 -4.51
CA LEU A 78 -6.86 -0.84 -5.23
C LEU A 78 -7.19 -1.15 -6.70
N GLY A 79 -8.47 -1.09 -7.04
CA GLY A 79 -8.96 -1.35 -8.39
C GLY A 79 -8.75 -0.18 -9.35
N VAL A 80 -8.98 -0.41 -10.64
CA VAL A 80 -8.84 0.61 -11.71
C VAL A 80 -9.71 1.84 -11.44
N LYS A 81 -10.94 1.65 -10.96
CA LYS A 81 -11.88 2.75 -10.67
C LYS A 81 -11.33 3.65 -9.56
N ASP A 82 -10.94 3.06 -8.45
CA ASP A 82 -10.44 3.78 -7.28
C ASP A 82 -9.10 4.47 -7.60
N ALA A 83 -8.20 3.79 -8.30
CA ALA A 83 -6.93 4.37 -8.72
C ALA A 83 -7.11 5.56 -9.68
N LYS A 84 -8.13 5.53 -10.56
CA LYS A 84 -8.45 6.68 -11.43
C LYS A 84 -8.99 7.86 -10.62
N ALA A 85 -9.77 7.61 -9.56
CA ALA A 85 -10.30 8.65 -8.69
C ALA A 85 -9.19 9.40 -7.92
N LEU A 86 -8.03 8.76 -7.73
CA LEU A 86 -6.85 9.38 -7.09
C LEU A 86 -6.05 10.31 -8.01
N LEU A 87 -6.29 10.30 -9.33
CA LEU A 87 -5.55 11.14 -10.26
C LEU A 87 -6.09 12.58 -10.29
N ALA A 88 -5.20 13.55 -10.42
CA ALA A 88 -5.58 14.93 -10.69
C ALA A 88 -6.40 15.02 -11.98
N LYS A 89 -7.47 15.81 -11.97
CA LYS A 89 -8.23 16.11 -13.18
C LYS A 89 -7.35 16.95 -14.12
N LYS A 90 -7.30 16.57 -15.39
CA LYS A 90 -6.75 17.46 -16.42
C LYS A 90 -7.72 18.62 -16.59
N ASN A 91 -7.27 19.83 -16.28
CA ASN A 91 -7.95 21.06 -16.65
C ASN A 91 -7.77 21.34 -18.14
#